data_AF-F4XKZ3-F1
#
_entry.id   AF-F4XKZ3-F1
#
_cell.length_a   1.000
_cell.length_b   1.000
_cell.length_c   1.000
_cell.angle_alpha   90.00
_cell.angle_beta   90.00
_cell.angle_gamma   90.00
#
_symmetry.space_group_name_H-M   'P 1'
#
loop_
_entity.id
_entity.type
_entity.pdbx_description
1 polymer ?
#
loop_
_entity_poly.entity_id
_entity_poly.type
_entity_poly.pdbx_seq_one_letter_code
_entity_poly.pdbx_strand_id
1 'polypeptide(L)'
;MQFRCKVAIIGKFLVGFMGLRNWLTATAVACLIWVISSAFAPPALAVIRIKLSNLSSQECPLEIGKGRVISGGGSARQASCYVIKGKAKNPTGRKVFDADVFGRILDANGNNTFPNRGRVGLIDEVEPGTSDFEIQVTVPANVKTPLILKGFKASGFRNRIGR
;
A
#
# COMPACT_ATOMS: atom_id res chain seq x y z
N MET A 1 -74.74 0.56 -48.90
CA MET A 1 -74.74 -0.55 -47.93
C MET A 1 -73.78 -0.17 -46.81
N GLN A 2 -74.28 0.25 -45.63
CA GLN A 2 -74.53 -0.62 -44.46
C GLN A 2 -73.24 -1.38 -44.04
N PHE A 3 -72.75 -1.45 -42.80
CA PHE A 3 -73.18 -1.05 -41.47
C PHE A 3 -71.91 -1.02 -40.58
N ARG A 4 -71.99 -0.24 -39.51
CA ARG A 4 -71.15 -0.11 -38.31
C ARG A 4 -70.22 -1.27 -37.92
N CYS A 5 -69.06 -0.94 -37.35
CA CYS A 5 -68.65 -1.55 -36.07
C CYS A 5 -67.80 -0.57 -35.23
N LYS A 6 -68.39 -0.08 -34.14
CA LYS A 6 -67.79 0.80 -33.14
C LYS A 6 -67.88 0.03 -31.82
N VAL A 7 -66.82 -0.66 -31.38
CA VAL A 7 -66.75 -1.27 -30.04
C VAL A 7 -65.32 -1.17 -29.50
N ALA A 8 -65.16 -0.24 -28.55
CA ALA A 8 -64.31 -0.28 -27.34
C ALA A 8 -62.86 -0.76 -27.51
N ILE A 9 -61.80 0.07 -27.46
CA ILE A 9 -61.44 1.11 -26.46
C ILE A 9 -61.82 0.77 -25.01
N ILE A 10 -61.56 -0.45 -24.55
CA ILE A 10 -61.60 -0.77 -23.10
C ILE A 10 -60.33 -1.52 -22.62
N GLY A 11 -59.45 -2.00 -23.51
CA GLY A 11 -58.33 -2.86 -23.12
C GLY A 11 -57.01 -2.19 -22.68
N LYS A 12 -56.86 -0.87 -22.78
CA LYS A 12 -55.53 -0.21 -22.64
C LYS A 12 -55.30 0.61 -21.37
N PHE A 13 -56.31 0.78 -20.52
CA PHE A 13 -56.19 1.67 -19.36
C PHE A 13 -55.78 0.97 -18.04
N LEU A 14 -55.93 -0.36 -17.96
CA LEU A 14 -55.60 -1.14 -16.75
C LEU A 14 -54.13 -1.61 -16.67
N VAL A 15 -53.40 -1.64 -17.79
CA VAL A 15 -51.98 -2.05 -17.82
C VAL A 15 -51.04 -0.91 -17.38
N GLY A 16 -51.45 0.35 -17.52
CA GLY A 16 -50.61 1.51 -17.15
C GLY A 16 -50.46 1.74 -15.64
N PHE A 17 -51.48 1.39 -14.84
CA PHE A 17 -51.49 1.66 -13.40
C PHE A 17 -50.76 0.57 -12.58
N MET A 18 -50.81 -0.69 -13.04
CA MET A 18 -50.06 -1.80 -12.43
C MET A 18 -48.54 -1.71 -12.67
N GLY A 19 -48.12 -1.11 -13.78
CA GLY A 19 -46.70 -0.89 -14.09
C GLY A 19 -46.05 0.17 -13.20
N LEU A 20 -46.76 1.27 -12.90
CA LEU A 20 -46.20 2.36 -12.09
C LEU A 20 -45.98 1.95 -10.63
N ARG A 21 -46.94 1.24 -10.03
CA ARG A 21 -46.81 0.72 -8.66
C ARG A 21 -45.64 -0.27 -8.55
N ASN A 22 -45.50 -1.19 -9.51
CA ASN A 22 -44.42 -2.16 -9.53
C ASN A 22 -43.05 -1.50 -9.78
N TRP A 23 -43.00 -0.43 -10.56
CA TRP A 23 -41.77 0.33 -10.80
C TRP A 23 -41.32 1.13 -9.56
N LEU A 24 -42.25 1.74 -8.84
CA LEU A 24 -41.97 2.42 -7.56
C LEU A 24 -41.50 1.44 -6.48
N THR A 25 -42.10 0.24 -6.41
CA THR A 25 -41.62 -0.79 -5.48
C THR A 25 -40.23 -1.31 -5.85
N ALA A 26 -39.96 -1.51 -7.14
CA ALA A 26 -38.65 -2.00 -7.60
C ALA A 26 -37.53 -0.99 -7.33
N THR A 27 -37.79 0.30 -7.55
CA THR A 27 -36.82 1.37 -7.25
C THR A 27 -36.57 1.51 -5.74
N ALA A 28 -37.62 1.46 -4.92
CA ALA A 28 -37.48 1.49 -3.46
C ALA A 28 -36.67 0.30 -2.92
N VAL A 29 -36.92 -0.91 -3.42
CA VAL A 29 -36.17 -2.12 -3.04
C VAL A 29 -34.70 -2.02 -3.49
N ALA A 30 -34.44 -1.53 -4.71
CA ALA A 30 -33.08 -1.33 -5.20
C ALA A 30 -32.31 -0.31 -4.34
N CYS A 31 -32.94 0.81 -3.96
CA CYS A 31 -32.34 1.79 -3.05
C CYS A 31 -32.07 1.19 -1.67
N LEU A 32 -32.99 0.38 -1.14
CA LEU A 32 -32.83 -0.28 0.16
C LEU A 32 -31.64 -1.25 0.13
N ILE A 33 -31.52 -2.07 -0.93
CA ILE A 33 -30.40 -3.00 -1.12
C ILE A 33 -29.08 -2.22 -1.24
N TRP A 34 -29.07 -1.09 -1.94
CA TRP A 34 -27.87 -0.26 -2.08
C TRP A 34 -27.42 0.34 -0.74
N VAL A 35 -28.36 0.85 0.07
CA VAL A 35 -28.07 1.37 1.42
C VAL A 35 -27.54 0.28 2.35
N ILE A 36 -28.20 -0.90 2.37
CA ILE A 36 -27.77 -2.03 3.20
C ILE A 36 -26.37 -2.50 2.78
N SER A 37 -26.07 -2.55 1.48
CA SER A 37 -24.76 -2.95 0.97
C SER A 37 -23.64 -1.99 1.42
N SER A 38 -23.94 -0.69 1.55
CA SER A 38 -22.96 0.30 2.02
C SER A 38 -22.63 0.22 3.52
N ALA A 39 -23.54 -0.35 4.32
CA ALA A 39 -23.34 -0.51 5.77
C ALA A 39 -22.33 -1.62 6.12
N PHE A 40 -22.04 -2.52 5.19
CA PHE A 40 -21.09 -3.63 5.36
C PHE A 40 -19.75 -3.37 4.65
N ALA A 41 -19.29 -2.12 4.61
CA ALA A 41 -17.94 -1.83 4.13
C ALA A 41 -16.90 -2.36 5.14
N PRO A 42 -15.92 -3.19 4.70
CA PRO A 42 -14.85 -3.63 5.58
C PRO A 42 -14.01 -2.43 6.07
N PRO A 43 -13.41 -2.50 7.28
CA PRO A 43 -12.57 -1.44 7.78
C PRO A 43 -11.40 -1.20 6.82
N ALA A 44 -11.28 0.02 6.31
CA ALA A 44 -10.17 0.40 5.46
C ALA A 44 -8.86 0.33 6.24
N LEU A 45 -7.96 -0.59 5.86
CA LEU A 45 -6.58 -0.60 6.34
C LEU A 45 -5.84 0.60 5.74
N ALA A 46 -5.89 1.73 6.44
CA ALA A 46 -5.20 2.93 6.02
C ALA A 46 -3.68 2.78 6.26
N VAL A 47 -2.92 2.76 5.17
CA VAL A 47 -1.46 2.80 5.19
C VAL A 47 -1.01 4.15 5.77
N ILE A 48 -0.24 4.10 6.86
CA ILE A 48 0.30 5.28 7.53
C ILE A 48 1.66 5.63 6.92
N ARG A 49 1.80 6.86 6.46
CA ARG A 49 3.06 7.37 5.92
C ARG A 49 3.94 7.96 7.02
N ILE A 50 5.17 7.46 7.11
CA ILE A 50 6.19 7.88 8.06
C ILE A 50 7.30 8.62 7.29
N LYS A 51 7.66 9.81 7.78
CA LYS A 51 8.76 10.59 7.19
C LYS A 51 10.08 10.15 7.82
N LEU A 52 11.08 9.86 6.99
CA LEU A 52 12.43 9.52 7.45
C LEU A 52 13.36 10.73 7.23
N SER A 53 14.22 11.01 8.20
CA SER A 53 15.13 12.16 8.20
C SER A 53 16.45 11.83 8.90
N ASN A 54 17.47 12.67 8.71
CA ASN A 54 18.82 12.49 9.31
C ASN A 54 19.40 11.09 9.06
N LEU A 55 19.39 10.68 7.79
CA LEU A 55 19.82 9.36 7.39
C LEU A 55 21.34 9.27 7.35
N SER A 56 21.89 8.21 7.93
CA SER A 56 23.32 7.88 7.87
C SER A 56 23.48 6.41 7.55
N SER A 57 24.42 6.09 6.67
CA SER A 57 24.83 4.71 6.38
C SER A 57 26.20 4.42 7.00
N GLN A 58 26.32 3.30 7.69
CA GLN A 58 27.58 2.79 8.24
C GLN A 58 27.74 1.33 7.83
N GLU A 59 28.98 0.84 7.72
CA GLU A 59 29.20 -0.59 7.51
C GLU A 59 28.78 -1.39 8.75
N CYS A 60 28.28 -2.60 8.54
CA CYS A 60 27.94 -3.48 9.65
C CYS A 60 29.21 -3.91 10.41
N PRO A 61 29.10 -4.14 11.73
CA PRO A 61 30.17 -4.80 12.48
C PRO A 61 30.56 -6.12 11.83
N LEU A 62 31.86 -6.46 11.90
CA LEU A 62 32.44 -7.65 11.26
C LEU A 62 31.76 -8.97 11.69
N GLU A 63 31.08 -8.99 12.83
CA GLU A 63 30.36 -10.18 13.32
C GLU A 63 29.07 -10.47 12.54
N ILE A 64 28.43 -9.44 11.99
CA ILE A 64 27.14 -9.54 11.28
C ILE A 64 27.33 -9.55 9.75
N GLY A 65 28.45 -9.00 9.27
CA GLY A 65 28.73 -8.79 7.84
C GLY A 65 29.46 -9.93 7.12
N LYS A 66 30.16 -10.83 7.84
CA LYS A 66 30.97 -11.88 7.21
C LYS A 66 30.13 -12.91 6.45
N GLY A 67 30.53 -13.21 5.23
CA GLY A 67 29.94 -14.29 4.41
C GLY A 67 28.59 -13.96 3.76
N ARG A 68 28.15 -12.69 3.73
CA ARG A 68 26.90 -12.35 3.02
C ARG A 68 27.05 -12.50 1.51
N VAL A 69 26.09 -13.22 0.95
CA VAL A 69 25.93 -13.40 -0.50
C VAL A 69 24.55 -12.96 -0.93
N ILE A 70 24.46 -12.34 -2.11
CA ILE A 70 23.18 -12.10 -2.77
C ILE A 70 23.01 -13.21 -3.82
N SER A 71 21.98 -14.03 -3.64
CA SER A 71 21.58 -15.03 -4.63
C SER A 71 20.71 -14.37 -5.69
N GLY A 72 21.19 -14.33 -6.94
CA GLY A 72 20.43 -13.77 -8.06
C GLY A 72 20.97 -14.24 -9.40
N GLY A 73 20.10 -14.85 -10.22
CA GLY A 73 20.46 -15.30 -11.57
C GLY A 73 21.37 -16.54 -11.63
N GLY A 74 21.20 -17.50 -10.71
CA GLY A 74 21.90 -18.79 -10.73
C GLY A 74 23.32 -18.80 -10.14
N SER A 75 23.82 -17.67 -9.61
CA SER A 75 25.14 -17.58 -8.97
C SER A 75 25.09 -16.71 -7.70
N ALA A 76 25.82 -17.14 -6.67
CA ALA A 76 26.00 -16.39 -5.43
C ALA A 76 27.07 -15.30 -5.64
N ARG A 77 26.69 -14.04 -5.49
CA ARG A 77 27.62 -12.90 -5.58
C ARG A 77 27.95 -12.36 -4.20
N GLN A 78 29.21 -11.98 -3.99
CA GLN A 78 29.65 -11.37 -2.74
C GLN A 78 28.90 -10.06 -2.49
N ALA A 79 28.53 -9.82 -1.23
CA ALA A 79 27.78 -8.65 -0.83
C ALA A 79 28.31 -8.05 0.47
N SER A 80 28.23 -6.73 0.55
CA SER A 80 28.60 -5.93 1.71
C SER A 80 27.37 -5.58 2.54
N CYS A 81 27.53 -5.55 3.86
CA CYS A 81 26.47 -5.22 4.80
C CYS A 81 26.59 -3.77 5.24
N TYR A 82 25.48 -3.03 5.15
CA TYR A 82 25.36 -1.68 5.66
C TYR A 82 24.20 -1.57 6.64
N VAL A 83 24.38 -0.75 7.65
CA VAL A 83 23.36 -0.32 8.61
C VAL A 83 22.96 1.11 8.25
N ILE A 84 21.68 1.33 7.99
CA ILE A 84 21.11 2.66 7.79
C ILE A 84 20.38 3.06 9.07
N LYS A 85 20.79 4.20 9.65
CA LYS A 85 20.20 4.80 10.83
C LYS A 85 19.56 6.13 10.49
N GLY A 86 18.55 6.52 11.27
CA GLY A 86 17.98 7.86 11.17
C GLY A 86 16.81 8.08 12.12
N LYS A 87 16.06 9.14 11.85
CA LYS A 87 14.87 9.52 12.61
C LYS A 87 13.61 9.25 11.80
N ALA A 88 12.67 8.52 12.39
CA ALA A 88 11.35 8.25 11.84
C ALA A 88 10.32 9.14 12.54
N LYS A 89 9.59 9.95 11.76
CA LYS A 89 8.50 10.79 12.26
C LYS A 89 7.16 10.15 11.94
N ASN A 90 6.51 9.62 12.96
CA ASN A 90 5.14 9.14 12.94
C ASN A 90 4.19 10.29 13.30
N PRO A 91 3.38 10.79 12.34
CA PRO A 91 2.45 11.88 12.59
C PRO A 91 1.21 11.43 13.39
N THR A 92 1.06 10.14 13.67
CA THR A 92 -0.11 9.59 14.37
C THR A 92 0.16 9.49 15.86
N GLY A 93 -0.90 9.58 16.67
CA GLY A 93 -0.82 9.40 18.13
C GLY A 93 -0.78 7.94 18.59
N ARG A 94 -0.50 6.98 17.70
CA ARG A 94 -0.46 5.55 17.99
C ARG A 94 0.76 4.90 17.33
N LYS A 95 1.20 3.76 17.86
CA LYS A 95 2.27 2.98 17.23
C LYS A 95 1.87 2.56 15.81
N VAL A 96 2.85 2.53 14.92
CA VAL A 96 2.74 1.97 13.57
C VAL A 96 3.57 0.69 13.53
N PHE A 97 3.02 -0.35 12.94
CA PHE A 97 3.64 -1.66 12.80
C PHE A 97 3.96 -1.95 11.34
N ASP A 98 4.90 -2.88 11.12
CA ASP A 98 5.25 -3.44 9.81
C ASP A 98 5.51 -2.34 8.77
N ALA A 99 6.36 -1.38 9.12
CA ALA A 99 6.64 -0.21 8.29
C ALA A 99 7.70 -0.54 7.23
N ASP A 100 7.27 -0.80 6.00
CA ASP A 100 8.14 -0.99 4.84
C ASP A 100 8.91 0.31 4.54
N VAL A 101 10.23 0.20 4.43
CA VAL A 101 11.12 1.32 4.07
C VAL A 101 11.40 1.29 2.57
N PHE A 102 11.07 2.39 1.91
CA PHE A 102 11.33 2.61 0.50
C PHE A 102 12.36 3.72 0.31
N GLY A 103 13.19 3.59 -0.71
CA GLY A 103 14.21 4.59 -1.02
C GLY A 103 15.10 4.14 -2.17
N ARG A 104 16.02 5.01 -2.56
CA ARG A 104 17.09 4.69 -3.51
C ARG A 104 18.43 4.78 -2.79
N ILE A 105 19.22 3.72 -2.93
CA ILE A 105 20.61 3.69 -2.49
C ILE A 105 21.43 3.78 -3.77
N LEU A 106 22.21 4.85 -3.86
CA LEU A 106 23.13 5.04 -4.98
C LEU A 106 24.56 4.83 -4.50
N ASP A 107 25.40 4.36 -5.41
CA ASP A 107 26.84 4.36 -5.20
C ASP A 107 27.41 5.80 -5.29
N ALA A 108 28.69 5.95 -4.97
CA ALA A 108 29.39 7.24 -5.09
C ALA A 108 29.41 7.82 -6.52
N ASN A 109 29.18 6.99 -7.55
CA ASN A 109 29.09 7.40 -8.95
C ASN A 109 27.65 7.77 -9.37
N GLY A 110 26.67 7.62 -8.49
CA GLY A 110 25.25 7.90 -8.74
C GLY A 110 24.44 6.74 -9.34
N ASN A 111 25.02 5.54 -9.49
CA ASN A 111 24.31 4.37 -9.99
C ASN A 111 23.41 3.76 -8.92
N ASN A 112 22.23 3.30 -9.31
CA ASN A 112 21.31 2.64 -8.38
C ASN A 112 21.80 1.23 -8.04
N THR A 113 22.01 0.99 -6.75
CA THR A 113 22.39 -0.32 -6.21
C THR A 113 21.30 -1.38 -6.38
N PHE A 114 20.02 -0.96 -6.35
CA PHE A 114 18.87 -1.84 -6.50
C PHE A 114 17.98 -1.38 -7.67
N PRO A 115 18.32 -1.71 -8.92
CA PRO A 115 17.60 -1.20 -10.09
C PRO A 115 16.15 -1.72 -10.15
N ASN A 116 15.91 -2.97 -9.74
CA ASN A 116 14.62 -3.65 -9.94
C ASN A 116 13.68 -3.59 -8.73
N ARG A 117 14.07 -2.92 -7.63
CA ARG A 117 13.23 -2.83 -6.42
C ARG A 117 13.42 -1.49 -5.70
N GLY A 118 12.32 -0.95 -5.18
CA GLY A 118 12.32 0.28 -4.38
C GLY A 118 12.23 0.06 -2.86
N ARG A 119 11.88 -1.16 -2.42
CA ARG A 119 11.85 -1.52 -1.00
C ARG A 119 13.26 -1.91 -0.55
N VAL A 120 13.70 -1.27 0.53
CA VAL A 120 15.05 -1.38 1.08
C VAL A 120 15.07 -2.19 2.37
N GLY A 121 14.02 -2.09 3.19
CA GLY A 121 13.94 -2.78 4.47
C GLY A 121 12.55 -2.71 5.10
N LEU A 122 12.46 -3.16 6.35
CA LEU A 122 11.26 -3.17 7.18
C LEU A 122 11.64 -2.64 8.58
N ILE A 123 10.74 -1.87 9.19
CA ILE A 123 10.83 -1.46 10.60
C ILE A 123 9.63 -2.06 11.32
N ASP A 124 9.87 -2.87 12.36
CA ASP A 124 8.82 -3.62 13.05
C ASP A 124 7.81 -2.71 13.75
N GLU A 125 8.31 -1.70 14.48
CA GLU A 125 7.49 -0.76 15.23
C GLU A 125 8.05 0.67 15.15
N VAL A 126 7.15 1.64 15.02
CA VAL A 126 7.48 3.07 15.07
C VAL A 126 6.57 3.74 16.10
N GLU A 127 7.19 4.29 17.14
CA GLU A 127 6.49 5.02 18.20
C GLU A 127 5.83 6.32 17.67
N PRO A 128 4.79 6.83 18.34
CA PRO A 128 4.25 8.16 18.07
C PRO A 128 5.32 9.26 18.17
N GLY A 129 5.26 10.27 17.29
CA GLY A 129 6.22 11.38 17.32
C GLY A 129 7.50 11.08 16.54
N THR A 130 8.67 11.35 17.11
CA THR A 130 9.97 11.13 16.45
C THR A 130 10.74 10.06 17.21
N SER A 131 11.03 8.94 16.54
CA SER A 131 11.83 7.84 17.09
C SER A 131 13.08 7.59 16.25
N ASP A 132 14.07 6.95 16.86
CA ASP A 132 15.22 6.40 16.14
C ASP A 132 14.81 5.10 15.43
N PHE A 133 15.40 4.86 14.26
CA PHE A 133 15.26 3.59 13.57
C PHE A 133 16.59 3.14 12.98
N GLU A 134 16.72 1.84 12.82
CA GLU A 134 17.89 1.20 12.23
C GLU A 134 17.43 0.04 11.34
N ILE A 135 17.96 -0.03 10.12
CA ILE A 135 17.72 -1.14 9.20
C ILE A 135 19.04 -1.67 8.63
N GLN A 136 19.12 -2.97 8.46
CA GLN A 136 20.25 -3.61 7.79
C GLN A 136 19.95 -3.82 6.32
N VAL A 137 20.89 -3.47 5.45
CA VAL A 137 20.79 -3.60 4.00
C VAL A 137 22.02 -4.30 3.46
N THR A 138 21.79 -5.32 2.65
CA THR A 138 22.86 -6.06 1.96
C THR A 138 23.00 -5.53 0.55
N VAL A 139 24.12 -4.90 0.25
CA VAL A 139 24.45 -4.22 -1.01
C VAL A 139 25.48 -5.07 -1.78
N PRO A 140 25.41 -5.18 -3.11
CA PRO A 140 26.45 -5.83 -3.92
C PRO A 140 27.87 -5.31 -3.60
N ALA A 141 28.86 -6.21 -3.51
CA ALA A 141 30.22 -5.84 -3.09
C ALA A 141 30.98 -4.93 -4.07
N ASN A 142 30.51 -4.81 -5.32
CA ASN A 142 31.11 -3.94 -6.34
C ASN A 142 30.71 -2.46 -6.22
N VAL A 143 29.96 -2.08 -5.18
CA VAL A 143 29.48 -0.72 -4.97
C VAL A 143 30.57 0.16 -4.34
N LYS A 144 30.75 1.35 -4.90
CA LYS A 144 31.70 2.36 -4.41
C LYS A 144 31.09 3.19 -3.27
N THR A 145 31.82 3.34 -2.17
CA THR A 145 31.46 4.18 -1.02
C THR A 145 31.93 5.63 -1.19
N PRO A 146 31.28 6.61 -0.52
CA PRO A 146 30.13 6.49 0.38
C PRO A 146 28.80 6.26 -0.37
N LEU A 147 27.85 5.60 0.31
CA LEU A 147 26.50 5.41 -0.23
C LEU A 147 25.69 6.71 -0.16
N ILE A 148 24.94 7.00 -1.21
CA ILE A 148 24.07 8.16 -1.29
C ILE A 148 22.63 7.71 -1.11
N LEU A 149 22.00 8.13 -0.02
CA LEU A 149 20.62 7.78 0.34
C LEU A 149 19.65 8.85 -0.19
N LYS A 150 18.72 8.48 -1.09
CA LYS A 150 17.76 9.42 -1.69
C LYS A 150 16.31 8.97 -1.55
N GLY A 151 15.43 9.92 -1.25
CA GLY A 151 13.97 9.75 -1.33
C GLY A 151 13.40 8.73 -0.34
N PHE A 152 14.05 8.56 0.81
CA PHE A 152 13.65 7.57 1.80
C PHE A 152 12.34 7.94 2.49
N LYS A 153 11.43 6.97 2.57
CA LYS A 153 10.13 7.07 3.21
C LYS A 153 9.74 5.71 3.75
N ALA A 154 8.95 5.69 4.82
CA ALA A 154 8.41 4.45 5.35
C ALA A 154 6.89 4.49 5.31
N SER A 155 6.27 3.31 5.22
CA SER A 155 4.83 3.19 5.34
C SER A 155 4.45 1.89 6.01
N GLY A 156 3.57 1.95 7.00
CA GLY A 156 3.13 0.79 7.76
C GLY A 156 1.65 0.87 8.12
N PHE A 157 1.25 0.09 9.12
CA PHE A 157 -0.15 -0.13 9.47
C PHE A 157 -0.42 0.12 10.96
N ARG A 158 -1.69 0.34 11.32
CA ARG A 158 -2.10 0.52 12.72
C ARG A 158 -2.03 -0.75 13.55
N ASN A 159 -2.20 -1.89 12.88
CA ASN A 159 -2.18 -3.21 13.48
C ASN A 159 -1.10 -4.02 12.74
N ARG A 160 -0.49 -4.98 13.43
CA ARG A 160 0.39 -5.95 12.77
C ARG A 160 -0.40 -6.77 11.76
N ILE A 161 0.12 -6.84 10.54
CA ILE A 161 -0.46 -7.62 9.44
C ILE A 161 0.39 -8.86 9.17
N GLY A 162 1.71 -8.78 9.36
CA GLY A 162 2.64 -9.86 9.06
C GLY A 162 3.46 -10.34 10.25
N ARG A 163 3.80 -11.64 10.24
CA ARG A 163 4.99 -12.22 10.86
C ARG A 163 5.43 -13.43 10.06
#